data_AF-A0A933G8R3-F1
#
_entry.id   AF-A0A933G8R3-F1
#
_cell.length_a   1.000
_cell.length_b   1.000
_cell.length_c   1.000
_cell.angle_alpha   90.00
_cell.angle_beta   90.00
_cell.angle_gamma   90.00
#
_symmetry.space_group_name_H-M   'P 1'
#
loop_
_entity.id
_entity.type
_entity.pdbx_description
1 polymer ?
#
loop_
_entity_poly.entity_id
_entity_poly.type
_entity_poly.pdbx_seq_one_letter_code
_entity_poly.pdbx_strand_id
1 'polypeptide(L)'
;MQRRTRNRICIWIIVVGLVNFLAYTIVYAELGGDARNGGIEIKRNGDGTPVVDEDRDVVRVYYIKGHFIRGPAGERSDVHRWTWIYSYLHSISIWPTQGALMICMLILAQPHIIATMRENSVMQGTTFVSVAITLVAVVYTAMSVWFVLGFIGELKG
;
A
#
# COMPACT_ATOMS: atom_id res chain seq x y z
N MET A 1 -27.61 -13.67 -2.18
CA MET A 1 -27.41 -12.41 -1.43
C MET A 1 -28.31 -11.32 -2.01
N GLN A 2 -29.09 -10.59 -1.20
CA GLN A 2 -30.01 -9.55 -1.68
C GLN A 2 -29.23 -8.33 -2.19
N ARG A 3 -29.66 -7.69 -3.30
CA ARG A 3 -28.99 -6.52 -3.92
C ARG A 3 -28.69 -5.40 -2.90
N ARG A 4 -29.61 -5.14 -1.97
CA ARG A 4 -29.46 -4.14 -0.90
C ARG A 4 -28.29 -4.46 0.03
N THR A 5 -28.17 -5.72 0.46
CA THR A 5 -27.07 -6.16 1.33
C THR A 5 -25.73 -6.04 0.63
N ARG A 6 -25.64 -6.42 -0.65
CA ARG A 6 -24.41 -6.28 -1.45
C ARG A 6 -23.96 -4.84 -1.54
N ASN A 7 -24.86 -3.93 -1.91
CA ASN A 7 -24.53 -2.51 -2.03
C ASN A 7 -24.09 -1.91 -0.69
N ARG A 8 -24.75 -2.30 0.42
CA ARG A 8 -24.35 -1.88 1.76
C ARG A 8 -22.93 -2.34 2.11
N ILE A 9 -22.56 -3.58 1.80
CA ILE A 9 -21.20 -4.08 2.01
C ILE A 9 -20.19 -3.31 1.16
N CYS A 10 -20.48 -3.09 -0.14
CA CYS A 10 -19.60 -2.30 -1.01
C CYS A 10 -19.36 -0.89 -0.47
N ILE A 11 -20.41 -0.21 0.03
CA ILE A 11 -20.28 1.12 0.63
C ILE A 11 -19.39 1.08 1.88
N TRP A 12 -19.57 0.10 2.76
CA TRP A 12 -18.73 -0.03 3.96
C TRP A 12 -17.27 -0.32 3.61
N ILE A 13 -17.00 -1.18 2.64
CA ILE A 13 -15.65 -1.42 2.14
C ILE A 13 -15.05 -0.12 1.58
N ILE A 14 -15.85 0.68 0.86
CA ILE A 14 -15.41 1.97 0.36
C ILE A 14 -15.04 2.92 1.51
N VAL A 15 -15.89 3.03 2.53
CA VAL A 15 -15.60 3.86 3.70
C VAL A 15 -14.32 3.42 4.41
N VAL A 16 -14.15 2.11 4.65
CA VAL A 16 -12.95 1.56 5.28
C VAL A 16 -11.70 1.85 4.44
N GLY A 17 -11.78 1.66 3.12
CA GLY A 17 -10.65 1.95 2.24
C GLY A 17 -10.27 3.43 2.22
N LEU A 18 -11.26 4.34 2.23
CA LEU A 18 -11.01 5.78 2.30
C LEU A 18 -10.36 6.18 3.62
N VAL A 19 -10.81 5.63 4.74
CA VAL A 19 -10.19 5.85 6.05
C VAL A 19 -8.75 5.33 6.07
N ASN A 20 -8.49 4.16 5.48
CA ASN A 20 -7.13 3.61 5.38
C ASN A 20 -6.22 4.52 4.54
N PHE A 21 -6.70 4.97 3.38
CA PHE A 21 -5.96 5.90 2.53
C PHE A 21 -5.67 7.24 3.23
N LEU A 22 -6.64 7.78 3.97
CA LEU A 22 -6.47 9.00 4.74
C LEU A 22 -5.44 8.82 5.86
N ALA A 23 -5.52 7.71 6.60
CA ALA A 23 -4.56 7.37 7.63
C ALA A 23 -3.14 7.27 7.06
N TYR A 24 -2.96 6.58 5.93
CA TYR A 24 -1.68 6.53 5.23
C TYR A 24 -1.18 7.93 4.87
N THR A 25 -2.04 8.75 4.27
CA THR A 25 -1.67 10.11 3.83
C THR A 25 -1.17 10.97 5.00
N ILE A 26 -1.87 10.93 6.14
CA ILE A 26 -1.49 11.68 7.35
C ILE A 26 -0.16 11.17 7.90
N VAL A 27 -0.04 9.85 8.09
CA VAL A 27 1.18 9.22 8.61
C VAL A 27 2.38 9.51 7.70
N TYR A 28 2.20 9.39 6.38
CA TYR A 28 3.25 9.67 5.40
C TYR A 28 3.68 11.14 5.43
N ALA A 29 2.75 12.07 5.60
CA ALA A 29 3.06 13.50 5.71
C ALA A 29 3.80 13.84 7.01
N GLU A 30 3.41 13.25 8.15
CA GLU A 30 4.08 13.46 9.43
C GLU A 30 5.50 12.87 9.45
N LEU A 31 5.62 11.62 8.99
CA LEU A 31 6.88 10.89 8.93
C LEU A 31 7.80 11.39 7.80
N GLY A 32 7.25 12.08 6.80
CA GLY A 32 7.99 12.58 5.65
C GLY A 32 8.45 11.49 4.69
N GLY A 33 7.89 10.28 4.77
CA GLY A 33 8.28 9.12 3.98
C GLY A 33 7.71 7.81 4.50
N ASP A 34 8.16 6.70 3.90
CA ASP A 34 7.79 5.35 4.34
C ASP A 34 8.99 4.39 4.35
N ALA A 35 8.81 3.28 5.06
CA ALA A 35 9.83 2.26 5.23
C ALA A 35 10.22 1.58 3.91
N ARG A 36 9.29 1.48 2.96
CA ARG A 36 9.54 0.88 1.64
C ARG A 36 10.59 1.63 0.82
N ASN A 37 10.61 2.95 0.96
CA ASN A 37 11.61 3.82 0.34
C ASN A 37 12.85 4.02 1.23
N GLY A 38 12.77 3.58 2.48
CA GLY A 38 13.85 3.60 3.46
C GLY A 38 14.71 2.34 3.43
N GLY A 39 15.22 1.94 4.59
CA GLY A 39 16.03 0.74 4.73
C GLY A 39 16.56 0.53 6.14
N ILE A 40 17.41 -0.49 6.26
CA ILE A 40 18.11 -0.85 7.50
C ILE A 40 19.60 -0.73 7.23
N GLU A 41 20.29 0.06 8.03
CA GLU A 41 21.74 0.24 7.95
C GLU A 41 22.41 -0.14 9.26
N ILE A 42 23.66 -0.59 9.17
CA ILE A 42 24.50 -0.77 10.36
C ILE A 42 25.07 0.58 10.73
N LYS A 43 24.86 1.03 11.97
CA LYS A 43 25.50 2.25 12.47
C LYS A 43 27.01 2.04 12.45
N ARG A 44 27.77 2.95 11.84
CA ARG A 44 29.23 2.91 11.81
C ARG A 44 29.80 4.11 12.57
N ASN A 45 30.91 3.90 13.26
CA ASN A 45 31.73 4.94 13.87
C ASN A 45 32.40 5.80 12.78
N GLY A 46 32.98 6.93 13.19
CA GLY A 46 33.77 7.80 12.29
C GLY A 46 34.92 7.06 11.58
N ASP A 47 35.42 5.99 12.20
CA ASP A 47 36.49 5.14 11.65
C ASP A 47 35.96 3.99 10.76
N GLY A 48 34.67 3.97 10.45
CA GLY A 48 34.03 2.96 9.60
C GLY A 48 33.75 1.61 10.28
N THR A 49 34.17 1.42 11.53
CA THR A 49 33.86 0.23 12.33
C THR A 49 32.38 0.21 12.75
N PRO A 50 31.71 -0.96 12.78
CA PRO A 50 30.33 -1.03 13.25
C PRO A 50 30.23 -0.59 14.71
N VAL A 51 29.23 0.23 15.03
CA VAL A 51 28.88 0.56 16.42
C VAL A 51 28.27 -0.69 17.01
N VAL A 52 28.76 -1.04 18.19
CA VAL A 52 28.35 -2.24 18.89
C VAL A 52 27.73 -1.82 20.22
N ASP A 53 26.61 -2.45 20.59
CA ASP A 53 25.92 -2.24 21.86
C ASP A 53 26.69 -2.88 23.04
N GLU A 54 26.24 -2.65 24.28
CA GLU A 54 26.83 -3.20 25.51
C GLU A 54 27.00 -4.73 25.45
N ASP A 55 26.07 -5.43 24.80
CA ASP A 55 26.07 -6.89 24.61
C ASP A 55 26.96 -7.38 23.44
N ARG A 56 27.73 -6.48 22.83
CA ARG A 56 28.52 -6.72 21.60
C ARG A 56 27.70 -7.03 20.34
N ASP A 57 26.44 -6.60 20.30
CA ASP A 57 25.60 -6.68 19.11
C ASP A 57 25.70 -5.44 18.20
N VAL A 58 25.65 -5.65 16.88
CA VAL A 58 25.75 -4.57 15.90
C VAL A 58 24.50 -3.69 15.93
N VAL A 59 24.67 -2.39 16.16
CA VAL A 59 23.56 -1.43 16.23
C VAL A 59 22.99 -1.18 14.83
N ARG A 60 21.72 -1.50 14.63
CA ARG A 60 20.98 -1.25 13.37
C ARG A 60 20.21 0.06 13.46
N VAL A 61 20.37 0.91 12.45
CA VAL A 61 19.59 2.13 12.24
C VAL A 61 18.50 1.83 11.23
N TYR A 62 17.26 2.04 11.62
CA TYR A 62 16.11 1.98 10.72
C TYR A 62 15.84 3.39 10.24
N TYR A 63 15.71 3.58 8.93
CA TYR A 63 15.35 4.88 8.40
C TYR A 63 14.20 4.74 7.41
N ILE A 64 13.39 5.79 7.36
CA ILE A 64 12.36 5.99 6.36
C ILE A 64 12.82 7.09 5.41
N LYS A 65 12.29 7.06 4.19
CA LYS A 65 12.57 8.08 3.18
C LYS A 65 11.31 8.37 2.40
N GLY A 66 11.10 9.63 2.05
CA GLY A 66 9.94 10.02 1.25
C GLY A 66 10.28 10.50 -0.13
N HIS A 67 9.23 10.77 -0.89
CA HIS A 67 9.32 11.48 -2.15
C HIS A 67 8.82 12.92 -1.94
N PHE A 68 9.71 13.90 -2.16
CA PHE A 68 9.38 15.29 -2.47
C PHE A 68 8.69 16.18 -1.42
N ILE A 69 8.28 15.70 -0.25
CA ILE A 69 7.59 16.58 0.75
C ILE A 69 8.55 17.57 1.43
N ARG A 70 9.83 17.21 1.63
CA ARG A 70 10.83 18.07 2.30
C ARG A 70 12.12 18.31 1.50
N GLY A 71 12.19 17.83 0.26
CA GLY A 71 13.31 18.10 -0.65
C GLY A 71 13.37 17.18 -1.88
N PRO A 72 14.18 17.52 -2.90
CA PRO A 72 14.25 16.80 -4.18
C PRO A 72 14.71 15.34 -4.07
N ALA A 73 15.47 15.01 -3.02
CA ALA A 73 16.05 13.70 -2.80
C ALA A 73 15.27 12.84 -1.78
N GLY A 74 14.25 13.40 -1.11
CA GLY A 74 13.62 12.78 0.07
C GLY A 74 14.48 12.92 1.31
N GLU A 75 13.95 13.52 2.37
CA GLU A 75 14.65 13.64 3.64
C GLU A 75 14.71 12.26 4.32
N ARG A 76 15.90 11.83 4.72
CA ARG A 76 16.09 10.61 5.49
C ARG A 76 15.75 10.92 6.94
N SER A 77 14.82 10.16 7.51
CA SER A 77 14.53 10.23 8.94
C SER A 77 14.86 8.88 9.58
N ASP A 78 15.76 8.89 10.54
CA ASP A 78 16.02 7.73 11.38
C ASP A 78 14.83 7.54 12.34
N VAL A 79 14.34 6.32 12.46
CA VAL A 79 13.14 5.99 13.24
C VAL A 79 13.36 4.75 14.09
N HIS A 80 12.50 4.56 15.07
CA HIS A 80 12.49 3.32 15.85
C HIS A 80 12.08 2.12 14.97
N ARG A 81 12.59 0.92 15.28
CA ARG A 81 12.26 -0.33 14.58
C ARG A 81 10.76 -0.55 14.42
N TRP A 82 9.99 -0.25 15.46
CA TRP A 82 8.54 -0.40 15.45
C TRP A 82 7.84 0.53 14.46
N THR A 83 8.30 1.79 14.37
CA THR A 83 7.79 2.77 13.39
C THR A 83 8.07 2.30 11.97
N TRP A 84 9.26 1.75 11.73
CA TRP A 84 9.64 1.20 10.44
C TRP A 84 8.76 0.00 10.04
N ILE A 85 8.58 -0.97 10.95
CA ILE A 85 7.70 -2.13 10.71
C ILE A 85 6.26 -1.69 10.44
N TYR A 86 5.74 -0.79 11.28
CA TYR A 86 4.38 -0.27 11.13
C TYR A 86 4.21 0.44 9.78
N SER A 87 5.14 1.33 9.41
CA SER A 87 5.12 2.06 8.15
C SER A 87 5.12 1.11 6.96
N TYR A 88 5.93 0.05 6.98
CA TYR A 88 5.97 -0.94 5.90
C TYR A 88 4.66 -1.73 5.78
N LEU A 89 4.12 -2.20 6.91
CA LEU A 89 2.83 -2.89 6.95
C LEU A 89 1.69 -1.99 6.47
N HIS A 90 1.71 -0.71 6.83
CA HIS A 90 0.75 0.27 6.34
C HIS A 90 0.87 0.44 4.83
N SER A 91 2.08 0.57 4.27
CA SER A 91 2.30 0.63 2.81
C SER A 91 1.80 -0.63 2.09
N ILE A 92 1.97 -1.83 2.67
CA ILE A 92 1.40 -3.07 2.15
C ILE A 92 -0.13 -3.00 2.10
N SER A 93 -0.78 -2.44 3.14
CA SER A 93 -2.24 -2.38 3.26
C SER A 93 -2.94 -1.51 2.20
N ILE A 94 -2.21 -0.59 1.56
CA ILE A 94 -2.77 0.31 0.53
C ILE A 94 -3.24 -0.49 -0.68
N TRP A 95 -2.43 -1.43 -1.17
CA TRP A 95 -2.73 -2.21 -2.35
C TRP A 95 -4.04 -3.02 -2.24
N PRO A 96 -4.26 -3.86 -1.21
CA PRO A 96 -5.51 -4.59 -1.08
C PRO A 96 -6.71 -3.68 -0.82
N THR A 97 -6.54 -2.59 -0.05
CA THR A 97 -7.66 -1.66 0.22
C THR A 97 -8.06 -0.86 -1.01
N GLN A 98 -7.09 -0.37 -1.79
CA GLN A 98 -7.33 0.31 -3.07
C GLN A 98 -7.91 -0.64 -4.13
N GLY A 99 -7.45 -1.89 -4.19
CA GLY A 99 -8.04 -2.92 -5.05
C GLY A 99 -9.51 -3.18 -4.70
N ALA A 100 -9.82 -3.35 -3.41
CA ALA A 100 -11.17 -3.57 -2.92
C ALA A 100 -12.10 -2.37 -3.21
N LEU A 101 -11.59 -1.14 -3.05
CA LEU A 101 -12.28 0.10 -3.41
C LEU A 101 -12.68 0.10 -4.89
N MET A 102 -11.73 -0.15 -5.78
CA MET A 102 -11.96 -0.18 -7.23
C MET A 102 -12.98 -1.25 -7.62
N ILE A 103 -12.89 -2.44 -7.04
CA ILE A 103 -13.85 -3.53 -7.29
C ILE A 103 -15.25 -3.13 -6.79
N CYS A 104 -15.38 -2.54 -5.60
CA CYS A 104 -16.67 -2.09 -5.08
C CYS A 104 -17.29 -1.00 -5.95
N MET A 105 -16.50 -0.05 -6.43
CA MET A 105 -16.96 0.97 -7.37
C MET A 105 -17.42 0.36 -8.69
N LEU A 106 -16.69 -0.60 -9.25
CA LEU A 106 -17.10 -1.32 -10.47
C LEU A 106 -18.40 -2.10 -10.28
N ILE A 107 -18.59 -2.77 -9.14
CA ILE A 107 -19.82 -3.51 -8.80
C ILE A 107 -21.02 -2.54 -8.68
N LEU A 108 -20.82 -1.38 -8.05
CA LEU A 108 -21.87 -0.37 -7.92
C LEU A 108 -22.19 0.33 -9.24
N ALA A 109 -21.18 0.57 -10.09
CA ALA A 109 -21.33 1.20 -11.39
C ALA A 109 -21.85 0.23 -12.48
N GLN A 110 -21.73 -1.09 -12.26
CA GLN A 110 -22.13 -2.14 -13.20
C GLN A 110 -23.47 -1.91 -13.91
N PRO A 111 -24.61 -1.60 -13.23
CA PRO A 111 -25.88 -1.39 -13.92
C PRO A 111 -25.86 -0.18 -14.87
N HIS A 112 -25.14 0.89 -14.51
CA HIS A 112 -24.99 2.06 -15.37
C HIS A 112 -24.12 1.75 -16.59
N ILE A 113 -23.01 1.03 -16.40
CA ILE A 113 -22.12 0.60 -17.48
C ILE A 113 -22.91 -0.25 -18.50
N ILE A 114 -23.65 -1.26 -18.01
CA ILE A 114 -24.47 -2.13 -18.87
C ILE A 114 -25.52 -1.33 -19.63
N ALA A 115 -26.19 -0.38 -18.97
CA ALA A 115 -27.21 0.45 -19.63
C ALA A 115 -26.64 1.38 -20.72
N THR A 116 -25.38 1.81 -20.58
CA THR A 116 -24.71 2.69 -21.55
C THR A 116 -24.04 1.95 -22.71
N MET A 117 -23.75 0.66 -22.57
CA MET A 117 -23.07 -0.11 -23.61
C MET A 117 -24.08 -0.65 -24.63
N ARG A 118 -23.94 -0.22 -25.90
CA ARG A 118 -24.79 -0.70 -27.01
C ARG A 118 -24.52 -2.18 -27.32
N GLU A 119 -25.59 -2.92 -27.59
CA GLU A 119 -25.58 -4.36 -27.89
C GLU A 119 -24.79 -4.74 -29.15
N ASN A 120 -24.56 -3.80 -30.09
CA ASN A 120 -23.76 -4.00 -31.32
C ASN A 120 -22.25 -3.74 -31.14
N SER A 121 -21.76 -3.60 -29.90
CA SER A 121 -20.33 -3.43 -29.63
C SER A 121 -19.61 -4.77 -29.50
N VAL A 122 -18.28 -4.77 -29.74
CA VAL A 122 -17.42 -5.97 -29.70
C VAL A 122 -17.48 -6.72 -28.35
N MET A 123 -17.97 -6.08 -27.28
CA MET A 123 -18.03 -6.67 -25.95
C MET A 123 -19.28 -6.24 -25.17
N GLN A 124 -19.95 -7.21 -24.54
CA GLN A 124 -21.08 -6.96 -23.64
C GLN A 124 -20.63 -6.25 -22.35
N GLY A 125 -21.47 -5.38 -21.79
CA GLY A 125 -21.12 -4.63 -20.59
C GLY A 125 -20.89 -5.48 -19.35
N THR A 126 -21.56 -6.63 -19.24
CA THR A 126 -21.30 -7.62 -18.17
C THR A 126 -19.89 -8.21 -18.29
N THR A 127 -19.45 -8.54 -19.52
CA THR A 127 -18.11 -9.03 -19.81
C THR A 127 -17.05 -7.97 -19.53
N PHE A 128 -17.28 -6.73 -19.96
CA PHE A 128 -16.39 -5.60 -19.68
C PHE A 128 -16.13 -5.45 -18.18
N VAL A 129 -17.19 -5.37 -17.37
CA VAL A 129 -17.08 -5.21 -15.92
C VAL A 129 -16.34 -6.38 -15.28
N SER A 130 -16.60 -7.61 -15.74
CA SER A 130 -15.94 -8.82 -15.21
C SER A 130 -14.44 -8.84 -15.52
N VAL A 131 -14.04 -8.46 -16.74
CA VAL A 131 -12.63 -8.32 -17.13
C VAL A 131 -11.95 -7.22 -16.32
N ALA A 132 -12.60 -6.06 -16.16
CA ALA A 132 -12.05 -4.96 -15.38
C ALA A 132 -11.83 -5.35 -13.90
N ILE A 133 -12.82 -6.01 -13.27
CA ILE A 133 -12.69 -6.52 -11.89
C ILE A 133 -11.54 -7.52 -11.80
N THR A 134 -11.42 -8.43 -12.77
CA THR A 134 -10.37 -9.45 -12.79
C THR A 134 -8.99 -8.82 -12.90
N LEU A 135 -8.82 -7.85 -13.83
CA LEU A 135 -7.57 -7.12 -14.00
C LEU A 135 -7.16 -6.39 -12.72
N VAL A 136 -8.11 -5.67 -12.11
CA VAL A 136 -7.90 -4.99 -10.82
C VAL A 136 -7.48 -6.00 -9.76
N ALA A 137 -8.23 -7.10 -9.58
CA ALA A 137 -7.90 -8.11 -8.59
C ALA A 137 -6.48 -8.68 -8.77
N VAL A 138 -6.09 -9.01 -10.00
CA VAL A 138 -4.77 -9.56 -10.32
C VAL A 138 -3.66 -8.55 -10.03
N VAL A 139 -3.78 -7.31 -10.53
CA VAL A 139 -2.75 -6.29 -10.38
C VAL A 139 -2.53 -5.92 -8.91
N TYR A 140 -3.61 -5.62 -8.18
CA TYR A 140 -3.48 -5.23 -6.78
C TYR A 140 -3.01 -6.39 -5.89
N THR A 141 -3.38 -7.63 -6.20
CA THR A 141 -2.83 -8.81 -5.51
C THR A 141 -1.34 -8.95 -5.80
N ALA A 142 -0.91 -8.86 -7.05
CA ALA A 142 0.50 -8.96 -7.43
C ALA A 142 1.35 -7.87 -6.75
N MET A 143 0.86 -6.63 -6.70
CA MET A 143 1.54 -5.54 -5.99
C MET A 143 1.61 -5.77 -4.48
N SER A 144 0.54 -6.30 -3.88
CA SER A 144 0.54 -6.69 -2.46
C SER A 144 1.61 -7.75 -2.17
N VAL A 145 1.67 -8.80 -3.00
CA VAL A 145 2.69 -9.86 -2.88
C VAL A 145 4.10 -9.29 -3.05
N TRP A 146 4.32 -8.43 -4.05
CA TRP A 146 5.62 -7.79 -4.25
C TRP A 146 6.07 -7.06 -2.98
N PHE A 147 5.20 -6.23 -2.39
CA PHE A 147 5.53 -5.47 -1.19
C PHE A 147 5.80 -6.37 0.02
N VAL A 148 5.03 -7.46 0.18
CA VAL A 148 5.25 -8.45 1.24
C VAL A 148 6.60 -9.14 1.06
N LEU A 149 6.98 -9.52 -0.16
CA LEU A 149 8.28 -10.13 -0.44
C LEU A 149 9.43 -9.15 -0.15
N GLY A 150 9.27 -7.88 -0.52
CA GLY A 150 10.21 -6.81 -0.18
C GLY A 150 10.41 -6.68 1.33
N PHE A 151 9.31 -6.63 2.08
CA PHE A 151 9.33 -6.56 3.55
C PHE A 151 10.06 -7.74 4.19
N ILE A 152 9.79 -8.96 3.73
CA ILE A 152 10.45 -10.18 4.21
C ILE A 152 11.96 -10.14 3.88
N GLY A 153 12.32 -9.65 2.70
CA GLY A 153 13.71 -9.48 2.29
C GLY A 153 14.46 -8.54 3.23
N GLU A 154 13.91 -7.35 3.47
CA GLU A 154 14.53 -6.34 4.33
C GLU A 154 14.59 -6.78 5.81
N LEU A 155 13.62 -7.54 6.30
CA LEU A 155 13.67 -8.10 7.66
C LEU A 155 14.78 -9.13 7.87
N LYS A 156 15.16 -9.87 6.82
CA LYS A 156 16.18 -10.92 6.90
C LYS A 156 17.61 -10.35 6.84
N GLY A 157 17.79 -9.14 6.32
CA GLY A 157 19.09 -8.49 6.16
C GLY A 157 19.61 -8.62 4.73
#